data_AF-A0A2T0S6G7-F1
#
_entry.id   AF-A0A2T0S6G7-F1
#
_cell.length_a   1.000
_cell.length_b   1.000
_cell.length_c   1.000
_cell.angle_alpha   90.00
_cell.angle_beta   90.00
_cell.angle_gamma   90.00
#
_symmetry.space_group_name_H-M   'P 1'
#
loop_
_entity.id
_entity.type
_entity.pdbx_description
1 polymer ?
#
loop_
_entity_poly.entity_id
_entity_poly.type
_entity_poly.pdbx_seq_one_letter_code
_entity_poly.pdbx_strand_id
1 'polypeptide(L)'
;MSVSVNDRRTRTRSVLATVLTVLILVPAGILFARVWGDVSDREDSTRLEQQGVEYLTALGPLVSALAEAQSSALSGVSTPPASLTAAVAGVAAVDDRVGADLRTQERWNGLKQRIDQLPKATGGAAAVFQAHVEVTDLAMALYEAVRNNSELVRDPDNDVSHLQQAVAVDLPTAVVQMSRMADLSQLVAKANATQQAQLGPQFGAAVLAVNTSVNSLTDNLQAAVDDTNSPTLSGNLVSGLDAFRRGVELLTRGANPNGAPSAATIATAQTRLQVSLGNLSGITMREMSRLLDDRLDSLGYRTLEALAAAAAVVLLAAAAIVMPLTGRRRAGASPPSSRVPGEDTRDMTVRPAGADYDGSVPAYAEATPTRRERSGALR
;
A
#
# COMPACT_ATOMS: atom_id res chain seq x y z
N MET A 1 -35.79 -28.08 66.46
CA MET A 1 -34.65 -27.46 65.74
C MET A 1 -34.79 -27.76 64.25
N SER A 2 -35.31 -26.83 63.46
CA SER A 2 -35.46 -26.96 62.00
C SER A 2 -34.26 -26.30 61.31
N VAL A 3 -33.37 -27.10 60.74
CA VAL A 3 -32.15 -26.60 60.08
C VAL A 3 -32.51 -26.00 58.72
N SER A 4 -32.11 -24.75 58.45
CA SER A 4 -32.25 -24.13 57.13
C SER A 4 -31.32 -24.80 56.11
N VAL A 5 -31.90 -25.56 55.17
CA VAL A 5 -31.16 -26.25 54.09
C VAL A 5 -31.16 -25.45 52.78
N ASN A 6 -32.03 -24.45 52.62
CA ASN A 6 -32.26 -23.80 51.33
C ASN A 6 -31.17 -22.79 50.87
N ASP A 7 -30.36 -22.24 51.78
CA ASP A 7 -29.37 -21.21 51.42
C ASP A 7 -28.13 -21.73 50.66
N ARG A 8 -27.81 -23.03 50.73
CA ARG A 8 -26.62 -23.57 50.05
C ARG A 8 -26.78 -23.63 48.53
N ARG A 9 -27.97 -23.96 48.01
CA ARG A 9 -28.23 -24.08 46.55
C ARG A 9 -28.22 -22.74 45.81
N THR A 10 -28.48 -21.62 46.49
CA THR A 10 -28.51 -20.29 45.86
C THR A 10 -27.12 -19.66 45.79
N ARG A 11 -26.24 -19.90 46.77
CA ARG A 11 -24.83 -19.44 46.72
C ARG A 11 -24.02 -20.14 45.64
N THR A 12 -24.11 -21.47 45.51
CA THR A 12 -23.30 -22.21 44.51
C THR A 12 -23.63 -21.82 43.07
N ARG A 13 -24.92 -21.58 42.75
CA ARG A 13 -25.35 -21.08 41.43
C ARG A 13 -24.79 -19.68 41.11
N SER A 14 -24.70 -18.80 42.12
CA SER A 14 -24.12 -17.45 41.95
C SER A 14 -22.62 -17.52 41.65
N VAL A 15 -21.87 -18.35 42.38
CA VAL A 15 -20.42 -18.53 42.16
C VAL A 15 -20.15 -19.15 40.79
N LEU A 16 -20.92 -20.17 40.40
CA LEU A 16 -20.81 -20.81 39.08
C LEU A 16 -21.03 -19.81 37.94
N ALA A 17 -22.05 -18.95 38.04
CA ALA A 17 -22.32 -17.91 37.05
C ALA A 17 -21.14 -16.93 36.94
N THR A 18 -20.62 -16.42 38.07
CA THR A 18 -19.46 -15.50 38.07
C THR A 18 -18.22 -16.15 37.45
N VAL A 19 -17.92 -17.40 37.80
CA VAL A 19 -16.77 -18.14 37.24
C VAL A 19 -16.93 -18.33 35.73
N LEU A 20 -18.12 -18.70 35.26
CA LEU A 20 -18.39 -18.87 33.83
C LEU A 20 -18.29 -17.53 33.05
N THR A 21 -18.80 -16.44 33.62
CA THR A 21 -18.65 -15.09 33.03
C THR A 21 -17.18 -14.68 32.93
N VAL A 22 -16.36 -14.93 33.97
CA VAL A 22 -14.91 -14.67 33.93
C VAL A 22 -14.20 -15.56 32.91
N LEU A 23 -14.57 -16.84 32.82
CA LEU A 23 -14.00 -17.80 31.87
C LEU A 23 -14.24 -17.38 30.40
N ILE A 24 -15.32 -16.65 30.11
CA ILE A 24 -15.64 -16.12 28.78
C ILE A 24 -14.98 -14.74 28.56
N LEU A 25 -14.99 -13.87 29.58
CA LEU A 25 -14.42 -12.52 29.48
C LEU A 25 -12.90 -12.53 29.29
N VAL A 26 -12.16 -13.46 29.91
CA VAL A 26 -10.69 -13.48 29.81
C VAL A 26 -10.21 -13.77 28.37
N PRO A 27 -10.66 -14.83 27.68
CA PRO A 27 -10.34 -15.03 26.26
C PRO A 27 -10.81 -13.89 25.36
N ALA A 28 -12.00 -13.33 25.61
CA ALA A 28 -12.50 -12.20 24.84
C ALA A 28 -11.62 -10.94 25.01
N GLY A 29 -11.17 -10.64 26.22
CA GLY A 29 -10.24 -9.54 26.50
C GLY A 29 -8.87 -9.73 25.87
N ILE A 30 -8.35 -10.97 25.85
CA ILE A 30 -7.08 -11.31 25.17
C ILE A 30 -7.22 -11.14 23.65
N LEU A 31 -8.31 -11.62 23.06
CA LEU A 31 -8.58 -11.44 21.62
C LEU A 31 -8.73 -9.95 21.26
N PHE A 32 -9.44 -9.18 22.09
CA PHE A 32 -9.59 -7.73 21.89
C PHE A 32 -8.23 -7.01 21.98
N ALA A 33 -7.42 -7.29 23.00
CA ALA A 33 -6.10 -6.69 23.15
C ALA A 33 -5.16 -7.02 21.98
N ARG A 34 -5.24 -8.25 21.45
CA ARG A 34 -4.50 -8.66 20.26
C ARG A 34 -4.97 -7.93 19.01
N VAL A 35 -6.27 -7.89 18.74
CA VAL A 35 -6.83 -7.17 17.59
C VAL A 35 -6.52 -5.68 17.67
N TRP A 36 -6.54 -5.09 18.86
CA TRP A 36 -6.16 -3.69 19.06
C TRP A 36 -4.69 -3.43 18.73
N GLY A 37 -3.77 -4.28 19.21
CA GLY A 37 -2.35 -4.20 18.83
C GLY A 37 -2.15 -4.37 17.32
N ASP A 38 -2.71 -5.44 16.74
CA ASP A 38 -2.65 -5.75 15.31
C ASP A 38 -3.22 -4.61 14.42
N VAL A 39 -4.10 -3.75 14.94
CA VAL A 39 -4.63 -2.57 14.20
C VAL A 39 -3.77 -1.33 14.43
N SER A 40 -3.31 -1.08 15.65
CA SER A 40 -2.38 0.04 15.95
C SER A 40 -1.07 -0.11 15.17
N ASP A 41 -0.49 -1.30 15.13
CA ASP A 41 0.75 -1.58 14.40
C ASP A 41 0.58 -1.36 12.88
N ARG A 42 -0.62 -1.65 12.34
CA ARG A 42 -0.94 -1.36 10.93
C ARG A 42 -1.15 0.13 10.68
N GLU A 43 -1.78 0.86 11.60
CA GLU A 43 -1.98 2.30 11.46
C GLU A 43 -0.63 3.04 11.44
N ASP A 44 0.29 2.68 12.34
CA ASP A 44 1.63 3.26 12.37
C ASP A 44 2.49 2.84 11.17
N SER A 45 2.39 1.60 10.70
CA SER A 45 3.05 1.14 9.46
C SER A 45 2.52 1.90 8.23
N THR A 46 1.20 2.04 8.06
CA THR A 46 0.62 2.80 6.93
C THR A 46 0.92 4.30 6.98
N ARG A 47 1.11 4.89 8.17
CA ARG A 47 1.64 6.26 8.29
C ARG A 47 3.10 6.36 7.81
N LEU A 48 3.95 5.38 8.13
CA LEU A 48 5.32 5.30 7.59
C LEU A 48 5.31 5.12 6.07
N GLU A 49 4.39 4.30 5.53
CA GLU A 49 4.18 4.15 4.08
C GLU A 49 3.87 5.51 3.44
N GLN A 50 2.92 6.29 3.99
CA GLN A 50 2.58 7.63 3.51
C GLN A 50 3.75 8.61 3.55
N GLN A 51 4.51 8.66 4.65
CA GLN A 51 5.73 9.47 4.74
C GLN A 51 6.75 9.05 3.66
N GLY A 52 6.87 7.75 3.39
CA GLY A 52 7.68 7.21 2.30
C GLY A 52 7.25 7.76 0.94
N VAL A 53 5.96 7.71 0.62
CA VAL A 53 5.40 8.25 -0.63
C VAL A 53 5.63 9.76 -0.77
N GLU A 54 5.48 10.54 0.31
CA GLU A 54 5.79 11.97 0.34
C GLU A 54 7.26 12.22 -0.03
N TYR A 55 8.18 11.47 0.58
CA TYR A 55 9.62 11.59 0.33
C TYR A 55 10.00 11.17 -1.09
N LEU A 56 9.50 10.03 -1.58
CA LEU A 56 9.72 9.55 -2.95
C LEU A 56 9.20 10.55 -4.00
N THR A 57 8.10 11.26 -3.69
CA THR A 57 7.52 12.30 -4.55
C THR A 57 8.47 13.50 -4.68
N ALA A 58 9.13 13.92 -3.59
CA ALA A 58 10.13 14.98 -3.64
C ALA A 58 11.42 14.58 -4.35
N LEU A 59 11.81 13.30 -4.30
CA LEU A 59 13.00 12.79 -4.99
C LEU A 59 12.86 12.72 -6.54
N GLY A 60 11.65 12.60 -7.08
CA GLY A 60 11.41 12.47 -8.53
C GLY A 60 11.94 13.66 -9.36
N PRO A 61 11.61 14.91 -8.96
CA PRO A 61 12.21 16.11 -9.53
C PRO A 61 13.73 16.16 -9.39
N LEU A 62 14.31 15.63 -8.28
CA LEU A 62 15.75 15.65 -8.06
C LEU A 62 16.50 14.76 -9.07
N VAL A 63 16.05 13.52 -9.29
CA VAL A 63 16.64 12.63 -10.30
C VAL A 63 16.57 13.25 -11.70
N SER A 64 15.43 13.86 -12.04
CA SER A 64 15.24 14.55 -13.31
C SER A 64 16.19 15.75 -13.50
N ALA A 65 16.39 16.55 -12.44
CA ALA A 65 17.29 17.70 -12.47
C ALA A 65 18.78 17.30 -12.43
N LEU A 66 19.14 16.17 -11.80
CA LEU A 66 20.49 15.62 -11.86
C LEU A 66 20.86 15.14 -13.27
N ALA A 67 19.91 14.52 -13.97
CA ALA A 67 20.03 14.17 -15.39
C ALA A 67 20.19 15.42 -16.29
N GLU A 68 19.39 16.46 -16.08
CA GLU A 68 19.52 17.74 -16.80
C GLU A 68 20.89 18.40 -16.52
N ALA A 69 21.35 18.39 -15.27
CA ALA A 69 22.65 18.92 -14.89
C ALA A 69 23.81 18.14 -15.52
N GLN A 70 23.72 16.81 -15.62
CA GLN A 70 24.71 15.96 -16.30
C GLN A 70 24.83 16.34 -17.78
N SER A 71 23.71 16.39 -18.50
CA SER A 71 23.72 16.71 -19.94
C SER A 71 24.19 18.16 -20.21
N SER A 72 23.85 19.09 -19.31
CA SER A 72 24.33 20.48 -19.34
C SER A 72 25.85 20.57 -19.13
N ALA A 73 26.39 19.87 -18.13
CA ALA A 73 27.83 19.83 -17.86
C ALA A 73 28.63 19.20 -19.01
N LEU A 74 28.12 18.13 -19.63
CA LEU A 74 28.71 17.51 -20.83
C LEU A 74 28.61 18.37 -22.09
N SER A 75 27.68 19.33 -22.09
CA SER A 75 27.58 20.39 -23.10
C SER A 75 28.48 21.60 -22.82
N GLY A 76 29.25 21.58 -21.72
CA GLY A 76 30.17 22.65 -21.31
C GLY A 76 29.55 23.76 -20.46
N VAL A 77 28.30 23.59 -20.00
CA VAL A 77 27.65 24.54 -19.10
C VAL A 77 28.04 24.22 -17.66
N SER A 78 28.85 25.08 -17.04
CA SER A 78 29.36 24.87 -15.66
C SER A 78 28.38 25.27 -14.56
N THR A 79 27.38 26.10 -14.87
CA THR A 79 26.34 26.52 -13.93
C THR A 79 25.23 25.48 -13.87
N PRO A 80 24.90 24.90 -12.70
CA PRO A 80 23.77 23.99 -12.56
C PRO A 80 22.44 24.63 -12.97
N PRO A 81 21.49 23.86 -13.54
CA PRO A 81 20.18 24.37 -13.88
C PRO A 81 19.40 24.72 -12.61
N ALA A 82 18.56 25.75 -12.68
CA ALA A 82 17.77 26.22 -11.54
C ALA A 82 16.79 25.15 -10.99
N SER A 83 16.40 24.20 -11.85
CA SER A 83 15.65 22.99 -11.49
C SER A 83 16.33 22.17 -10.41
N LEU A 84 17.67 22.05 -10.43
CA LEU A 84 18.43 21.27 -9.44
C LEU A 84 18.39 21.94 -8.06
N THR A 85 18.59 23.26 -7.99
CA THR A 85 18.49 24.02 -6.73
C THR A 85 17.09 23.92 -6.14
N ALA A 86 16.04 24.03 -6.98
CA ALA A 86 14.65 23.89 -6.55
C ALA A 86 14.34 22.47 -6.03
N ALA A 87 14.81 21.43 -6.73
CA ALA A 87 14.60 20.04 -6.33
C ALA A 87 15.36 19.69 -5.03
N VAL A 88 16.60 20.17 -4.86
CA VAL A 88 17.36 20.00 -3.60
C VAL A 88 16.65 20.68 -2.43
N ALA A 89 16.08 21.87 -2.64
CA ALA A 89 15.28 22.54 -1.61
C ALA A 89 13.98 21.77 -1.29
N GLY A 90 13.32 21.20 -2.31
CA GLY A 90 12.12 20.37 -2.14
C GLY A 90 12.38 19.11 -1.30
N VAL A 91 13.45 18.37 -1.59
CA VAL A 91 13.83 17.17 -0.81
C VAL A 91 14.25 17.55 0.61
N ALA A 92 15.03 18.63 0.80
CA ALA A 92 15.39 19.11 2.13
C ALA A 92 14.16 19.43 2.99
N ALA A 93 13.16 20.13 2.41
CA ALA A 93 11.94 20.47 3.14
C ALA A 93 11.11 19.24 3.57
N VAL A 94 11.24 18.10 2.90
CA VAL A 94 10.58 16.83 3.29
C VAL A 94 11.45 16.06 4.29
N ASP A 95 12.77 16.00 4.11
CA ASP A 95 13.70 15.37 5.06
C ASP A 95 13.67 16.05 6.44
N ASP A 96 13.48 17.37 6.47
CA ASP A 96 13.24 18.15 7.70
C ASP A 96 11.93 17.76 8.41
N ARG A 97 10.91 17.26 7.68
CA ARG A 97 9.60 16.84 8.24
C ARG A 97 9.57 15.39 8.68
N VAL A 98 9.97 14.47 7.81
CA VAL A 98 9.75 13.01 7.99
C VAL A 98 11.06 12.22 7.94
N GLY A 99 12.20 12.86 7.64
CA GLY A 99 13.47 12.16 7.46
C GLY A 99 14.07 11.58 8.75
N ALA A 100 13.61 12.05 9.91
CA ALA A 100 13.96 11.45 11.20
C ALA A 100 13.27 10.09 11.39
N ASP A 101 11.96 10.03 11.13
CA ASP A 101 11.14 8.81 11.21
C ASP A 101 11.63 7.78 10.19
N LEU A 102 11.86 8.22 8.95
CA LEU A 102 12.39 7.40 7.85
C LEU A 102 13.91 7.16 7.91
N ARG A 103 14.63 7.73 8.89
CA ARG A 103 16.10 7.58 9.07
C ARG A 103 16.93 7.91 7.81
N THR A 104 16.51 8.91 7.04
CA THR A 104 17.13 9.32 5.76
C THR A 104 18.19 10.41 5.91
N GLN A 105 18.14 11.20 6.98
CA GLN A 105 18.91 12.44 7.15
C GLN A 105 20.42 12.31 6.86
N GLU A 106 21.08 11.25 7.32
CA GLU A 106 22.51 11.04 7.06
C GLU A 106 22.79 10.85 5.56
N ARG A 107 21.99 10.02 4.89
CA ARG A 107 22.09 9.75 3.44
C ARG A 107 21.76 10.98 2.62
N TRP A 108 20.74 11.74 3.02
CA TRP A 108 20.38 12.99 2.38
C TRP A 108 21.50 14.03 2.47
N ASN A 109 22.06 14.26 3.67
CA ASN A 109 23.16 15.20 3.86
C ASN A 109 24.41 14.79 3.05
N GLY A 110 24.73 13.49 3.01
CA GLY A 110 25.81 12.95 2.17
C GLY A 110 25.57 13.19 0.66
N LEU A 111 24.35 12.92 0.18
CA LEU A 111 23.96 13.19 -1.21
C LEU A 111 24.07 14.68 -1.55
N LYS A 112 23.49 15.56 -0.72
CA LYS A 112 23.55 17.01 -0.87
C LYS A 112 24.99 17.52 -0.95
N GLN A 113 25.88 17.07 -0.06
CA GLN A 113 27.30 17.43 -0.09
C GLN A 113 27.98 17.04 -1.41
N ARG A 114 27.58 15.91 -2.01
CA ARG A 114 28.10 15.46 -3.31
C ARG A 114 27.51 16.26 -4.48
N ILE A 115 26.25 16.66 -4.41
CA ILE A 115 25.64 17.59 -5.39
C ILE A 115 26.39 18.93 -5.40
N ASP A 116 26.71 19.48 -4.23
CA ASP A 116 27.49 20.73 -4.07
C ASP A 116 28.96 20.63 -4.58
N GLN A 117 29.42 19.42 -4.91
CA GLN A 117 30.74 19.15 -5.51
C GLN A 117 30.70 19.03 -7.04
N LEU A 118 29.53 18.76 -7.65
CA LEU A 118 29.42 18.59 -9.11
C LEU A 118 29.99 19.76 -9.94
N PRO A 119 29.75 21.05 -9.62
CA PRO A 119 30.31 22.18 -10.38
C PRO A 119 31.85 22.28 -10.30
N LYS A 120 32.47 21.53 -9.39
CA LYS A 120 33.91 21.48 -9.14
C LYS A 120 34.56 20.24 -9.76
N ALA A 121 33.80 19.40 -10.47
CA ALA A 121 34.32 18.22 -11.16
C ALA A 121 35.26 18.65 -12.31
N THR A 122 36.57 18.48 -12.11
CA THR A 122 37.59 18.79 -13.11
C THR A 122 37.99 17.56 -13.91
N GLY A 123 38.13 17.69 -15.23
CA GLY A 123 38.67 16.65 -16.09
C GLY A 123 38.13 16.73 -17.53
N GLY A 124 38.32 15.66 -18.29
CA GLY A 124 37.62 15.47 -19.57
C GLY A 124 36.16 15.04 -19.37
N ALA A 125 35.38 15.04 -20.45
CA ALA A 125 33.94 14.73 -20.39
C ALA A 125 33.59 13.39 -19.73
N ALA A 126 34.45 12.36 -19.86
CA ALA A 126 34.27 11.07 -19.19
C ALA A 126 34.37 11.16 -17.65
N ALA A 127 35.23 12.04 -17.11
CA ALA A 127 35.35 12.26 -15.67
C ALA A 127 34.14 13.04 -15.12
N VAL A 128 33.64 14.02 -15.88
CA VAL A 128 32.40 14.75 -15.57
C VAL A 128 31.20 13.79 -15.57
N PHE A 129 31.05 12.97 -16.61
CA PHE A 129 30.02 11.92 -16.68
C PHE A 129 30.06 11.00 -15.46
N GLN A 130 31.25 10.48 -15.11
CA GLN A 130 31.41 9.58 -13.97
C GLN A 130 31.02 10.25 -12.63
N ALA A 131 31.37 11.52 -12.42
CA ALA A 131 31.00 12.24 -11.20
C ALA A 131 29.47 12.41 -11.06
N HIS A 132 28.76 12.69 -12.16
CA HIS A 132 27.30 12.77 -12.15
C HIS A 132 26.64 11.38 -12.01
N VAL A 133 27.23 10.32 -12.58
CA VAL A 133 26.80 8.92 -12.38
C VAL A 133 26.81 8.58 -10.89
N GLU A 134 27.91 8.85 -10.18
CA GLU A 134 28.06 8.57 -8.74
C GLU A 134 27.02 9.31 -7.89
N VAL A 135 26.76 10.60 -8.16
CA VAL A 135 25.73 11.37 -7.43
C VAL A 135 24.33 10.81 -7.70
N THR A 136 24.08 10.37 -8.92
CA THR A 136 22.79 9.77 -9.31
C THR A 136 22.60 8.40 -8.66
N ASP A 137 23.64 7.58 -8.56
CA ASP A 137 23.59 6.30 -7.84
C ASP A 137 23.35 6.50 -6.33
N LEU A 138 23.91 7.56 -5.73
CA LEU A 138 23.59 7.94 -4.34
C LEU A 138 22.12 8.38 -4.17
N ALA A 139 21.52 9.04 -5.17
CA ALA A 139 20.09 9.34 -5.16
C ALA A 139 19.24 8.06 -5.25
N MET A 140 19.62 7.09 -6.08
CA MET A 140 18.96 5.77 -6.15
C MET A 140 19.11 4.98 -4.83
N ALA A 141 20.25 5.07 -4.16
CA ALA A 141 20.47 4.47 -2.84
C ALA A 141 19.68 5.18 -1.71
N LEU A 142 19.22 6.41 -1.92
CA LEU A 142 18.28 7.11 -1.04
C LEU A 142 16.83 6.68 -1.32
N TYR A 143 16.44 6.51 -2.59
CA TYR A 143 15.17 5.86 -2.97
C TYR A 143 15.00 4.49 -2.30
N GLU A 144 16.01 3.64 -2.36
CA GLU A 144 16.00 2.33 -1.71
C GLU A 144 15.91 2.43 -0.18
N ALA A 145 16.65 3.35 0.45
CA ALA A 145 16.59 3.56 1.89
C ALA A 145 15.20 4.02 2.34
N VAL A 146 14.58 4.96 1.62
CA VAL A 146 13.20 5.39 1.86
C VAL A 146 12.25 4.19 1.76
N ARG A 147 12.28 3.42 0.67
CA ARG A 147 11.38 2.26 0.46
C ARG A 147 11.51 1.20 1.57
N ASN A 148 12.73 0.95 2.04
CA ASN A 148 12.99 -0.03 3.09
C ASN A 148 12.57 0.46 4.48
N ASN A 149 12.76 1.75 4.79
CA ASN A 149 12.47 2.31 6.12
C ASN A 149 11.01 2.74 6.30
N SER A 150 10.29 3.04 5.21
CA SER A 150 8.83 3.30 5.18
C SER A 150 7.98 2.03 5.10
N GLU A 151 8.60 0.85 5.13
CA GLU A 151 7.95 -0.46 4.93
C GLU A 151 7.24 -0.69 3.59
N LEU A 152 7.28 0.26 2.63
CA LEU A 152 6.77 0.18 1.23
C LEU A 152 7.32 -1.00 0.37
N VAL A 153 8.10 -1.92 0.96
CA VAL A 153 8.57 -3.17 0.33
C VAL A 153 7.87 -4.41 0.92
N ARG A 154 7.01 -4.24 1.93
CA ARG A 154 6.39 -5.32 2.71
C ARG A 154 4.86 -5.37 2.60
N ASP A 155 4.27 -4.48 1.82
CA ASP A 155 2.82 -4.40 1.63
C ASP A 155 2.28 -5.74 1.11
N PRO A 156 1.36 -6.40 1.84
CA PRO A 156 0.78 -7.68 1.40
C PRO A 156 -0.29 -7.53 0.33
N ASP A 157 -0.76 -6.30 0.03
CA ASP A 157 -1.78 -6.06 -1.00
C ASP A 157 -1.11 -5.95 -2.38
N ASN A 158 -1.35 -6.96 -3.24
CA ASN A 158 -0.65 -7.14 -4.52
C ASN A 158 -0.69 -5.90 -5.43
N ASP A 159 -1.84 -5.23 -5.55
CA ASP A 159 -2.03 -4.09 -6.44
C ASP A 159 -1.19 -2.88 -6.02
N VAL A 160 -1.12 -2.60 -4.71
CA VAL A 160 -0.24 -1.58 -4.15
C VAL A 160 1.24 -1.95 -4.35
N SER A 161 1.61 -3.22 -4.16
CA SER A 161 3.00 -3.69 -4.28
C SER A 161 3.60 -3.45 -5.68
N HIS A 162 2.80 -3.67 -6.73
CA HIS A 162 3.23 -3.42 -8.11
C HIS A 162 3.37 -1.92 -8.41
N LEU A 163 2.49 -1.06 -7.88
CA LEU A 163 2.65 0.40 -7.99
C LEU A 163 3.86 0.90 -7.20
N GLN A 164 4.10 0.39 -6.00
CA GLN A 164 5.26 0.70 -5.17
C GLN A 164 6.56 0.36 -5.90
N GLN A 165 6.68 -0.83 -6.49
CA GLN A 165 7.84 -1.22 -7.29
C GLN A 165 8.00 -0.33 -8.52
N ALA A 166 6.92 -0.11 -9.30
CA ALA A 166 6.97 0.73 -10.49
C ALA A 166 7.43 2.15 -10.18
N VAL A 167 7.01 2.73 -9.05
CA VAL A 167 7.27 4.14 -8.71
C VAL A 167 8.55 4.36 -7.92
N ALA A 168 8.82 3.51 -6.92
CA ALA A 168 9.98 3.65 -6.06
C ALA A 168 11.28 3.09 -6.68
N VAL A 169 11.18 2.26 -7.72
CA VAL A 169 12.33 1.60 -8.34
C VAL A 169 12.34 1.79 -9.86
N ASP A 170 11.30 1.37 -10.58
CA ASP A 170 11.41 1.22 -12.03
C ASP A 170 11.35 2.57 -12.78
N LEU A 171 10.48 3.50 -12.37
CA LEU A 171 10.41 4.88 -12.88
C LEU A 171 11.73 5.65 -12.70
N PRO A 172 12.31 5.80 -11.48
CA PRO A 172 13.56 6.54 -11.31
C PRO A 172 14.72 5.82 -12.01
N THR A 173 14.78 4.48 -11.99
CA THR A 173 15.78 3.72 -12.76
C THR A 173 15.66 4.02 -14.26
N ALA A 174 14.44 4.04 -14.81
CA ALA A 174 14.22 4.32 -16.23
C ALA A 174 14.72 5.72 -16.62
N VAL A 175 14.40 6.75 -15.83
CA VAL A 175 14.90 8.13 -16.03
C VAL A 175 16.44 8.15 -16.07
N VAL A 176 17.09 7.50 -15.08
CA VAL A 176 18.55 7.46 -14.96
C VAL A 176 19.19 6.75 -16.15
N GLN A 177 18.71 5.55 -16.50
CA GLN A 177 19.28 4.78 -17.61
C GLN A 177 19.07 5.50 -18.95
N MET A 178 17.91 6.12 -19.17
CA MET A 178 17.63 6.90 -20.37
C MET A 178 18.56 8.11 -20.50
N SER A 179 18.82 8.85 -19.41
CA SER A 179 19.78 9.96 -19.45
C SER A 179 21.20 9.47 -19.73
N ARG A 180 21.65 8.41 -19.02
CA ARG A 180 22.98 7.81 -19.25
C ARG A 180 23.16 7.37 -20.69
N MET A 181 22.16 6.72 -21.28
CA MET A 181 22.16 6.30 -22.68
C MET A 181 22.19 7.50 -23.64
N ALA A 182 21.43 8.56 -23.36
CA ALA A 182 21.42 9.78 -24.16
C ALA A 182 22.77 10.51 -24.13
N ASP A 183 23.35 10.70 -22.95
CA ASP A 183 24.64 11.34 -22.77
C ASP A 183 25.79 10.52 -23.38
N LEU A 184 25.79 9.19 -23.21
CA LEU A 184 26.71 8.29 -23.90
C LEU A 184 26.57 8.38 -25.44
N SER A 185 25.35 8.55 -25.97
CA SER A 185 25.15 8.74 -27.41
C SER A 185 25.82 10.01 -27.93
N GLN A 186 25.78 11.11 -27.16
CA GLN A 186 26.46 12.36 -27.51
C GLN A 186 27.99 12.22 -27.41
N LEU A 187 28.49 11.49 -26.41
CA LEU A 187 29.91 11.22 -26.25
C LEU A 187 30.44 10.36 -27.40
N VAL A 188 29.74 9.28 -27.78
CA VAL A 188 30.08 8.43 -28.94
C VAL A 188 30.06 9.22 -30.25
N ALA A 189 29.07 10.10 -30.45
CA ALA A 189 28.97 10.93 -31.65
C ALA A 189 30.10 11.97 -31.79
N LYS A 190 30.68 12.44 -30.67
CA LYS A 190 31.80 13.39 -30.64
C LYS A 190 33.18 12.70 -30.54
N ALA A 191 33.22 11.40 -30.30
CA ALA A 191 34.44 10.64 -30.04
C ALA A 191 35.26 10.34 -31.30
N ASN A 192 36.59 10.31 -31.18
CA ASN A 192 37.48 9.76 -32.19
C ASN A 192 37.47 8.21 -32.17
N ALA A 193 38.09 7.56 -33.17
CA ALA A 193 38.06 6.10 -33.30
C ALA A 193 38.53 5.33 -32.04
N THR A 194 39.56 5.81 -31.35
CA THR A 194 40.07 5.18 -30.11
C THR A 194 39.09 5.33 -28.96
N GLN A 195 38.45 6.50 -28.83
CA GLN A 195 37.42 6.76 -27.84
C GLN A 195 36.11 5.99 -28.15
N GLN A 196 35.73 5.87 -29.42
CA GLN A 196 34.57 5.08 -29.85
C GLN A 196 34.73 3.60 -29.51
N ALA A 197 35.93 3.04 -29.63
CA ALA A 197 36.21 1.66 -29.20
C ALA A 197 36.01 1.44 -27.69
N GLN A 198 36.13 2.48 -26.85
CA GLN A 198 35.91 2.42 -25.40
C GLN A 198 34.46 2.74 -25.01
N LEU A 199 33.81 3.70 -25.68
CA LEU A 199 32.47 4.18 -25.37
C LEU A 199 31.36 3.36 -26.03
N GLY A 200 31.61 2.76 -27.20
CA GLY A 200 30.65 1.94 -27.94
C GLY A 200 30.06 0.79 -27.11
N PRO A 201 30.88 -0.03 -26.42
CA PRO A 201 30.38 -1.08 -25.52
C PRO A 201 29.55 -0.53 -24.35
N GLN A 202 29.92 0.63 -23.79
CA GLN A 202 29.18 1.29 -22.70
C GLN A 202 27.81 1.80 -23.18
N PHE A 203 27.75 2.40 -24.37
CA PHE A 203 26.50 2.80 -25.00
C PHE A 203 25.60 1.59 -25.29
N GLY A 204 26.15 0.50 -25.82
CA GLY A 204 25.41 -0.76 -26.03
C GLY A 204 24.84 -1.34 -24.72
N ALA A 205 25.62 -1.32 -23.63
CA ALA A 205 25.14 -1.71 -22.30
C ALA A 205 24.04 -0.78 -21.78
N ALA A 206 24.14 0.53 -22.00
CA ALA A 206 23.10 1.49 -21.62
C ALA A 206 21.79 1.27 -22.40
N VAL A 207 21.85 0.94 -23.69
CA VAL A 207 20.65 0.56 -24.49
C VAL A 207 19.97 -0.68 -23.89
N LEU A 208 20.74 -1.70 -23.48
CA LEU A 208 20.19 -2.88 -22.81
C LEU A 208 19.58 -2.53 -21.45
N ALA A 209 20.24 -1.70 -20.64
CA ALA A 209 19.75 -1.28 -19.33
C ALA A 209 18.43 -0.48 -19.43
N VAL A 210 18.31 0.40 -20.44
CA VAL A 210 17.05 1.10 -20.75
C VAL A 210 15.94 0.11 -21.10
N ASN A 211 16.19 -0.85 -22.00
CA ASN A 211 15.18 -1.84 -22.38
C ASN A 211 14.70 -2.68 -21.18
N THR A 212 15.63 -3.16 -20.33
CA THR A 212 15.28 -3.89 -19.11
C THR A 212 14.42 -3.03 -18.17
N SER A 213 14.84 -1.79 -17.90
CA SER A 213 14.11 -0.90 -16.98
C SER A 213 12.73 -0.49 -17.52
N VAL A 214 12.60 -0.32 -18.84
CA VAL A 214 11.30 -0.07 -19.51
C VAL A 214 10.38 -1.28 -19.39
N ASN A 215 10.90 -2.48 -19.58
CA ASN A 215 10.10 -3.70 -19.50
C ASN A 215 9.61 -3.91 -18.07
N SER A 216 10.48 -3.88 -17.06
CA SER A 216 10.08 -3.98 -15.64
C SER A 216 9.03 -2.96 -15.25
N LEU A 217 9.21 -1.69 -15.66
CA LEU A 217 8.21 -0.64 -15.46
C LEU A 217 6.88 -0.97 -16.14
N THR A 218 6.91 -1.43 -17.40
CA THR A 218 5.71 -1.76 -18.16
C THR A 218 4.97 -2.95 -17.55
N ASP A 219 5.70 -3.98 -17.13
CA ASP A 219 5.17 -5.21 -16.54
C ASP A 219 4.53 -4.92 -15.18
N ASN A 220 5.19 -4.13 -14.31
CA ASN A 220 4.63 -3.75 -13.01
C ASN A 220 3.44 -2.77 -13.13
N LEU A 221 3.49 -1.80 -14.04
CA LEU A 221 2.32 -0.93 -14.29
C LEU A 221 1.14 -1.70 -14.90
N GLN A 222 1.40 -2.74 -15.70
CA GLN A 222 0.34 -3.61 -16.21
C GLN A 222 -0.23 -4.51 -15.10
N ALA A 223 0.61 -5.19 -14.32
CA ALA A 223 0.17 -6.03 -13.21
C ALA A 223 -0.68 -5.24 -12.20
N ALA A 224 -0.29 -4.00 -11.87
CA ALA A 224 -1.09 -3.12 -11.03
C ALA A 224 -2.45 -2.75 -11.64
N VAL A 225 -2.59 -2.65 -12.97
CA VAL A 225 -3.88 -2.40 -13.63
C VAL A 225 -4.74 -3.66 -13.70
N ASP A 226 -4.12 -4.83 -13.80
CA ASP A 226 -4.80 -6.12 -13.82
C ASP A 226 -5.31 -6.53 -12.42
N ASP A 227 -4.59 -6.17 -11.34
CA ASP A 227 -4.96 -6.47 -9.95
C ASP A 227 -5.80 -5.37 -9.25
N THR A 228 -5.76 -4.11 -9.72
CA THR A 228 -6.47 -3.01 -9.04
C THR A 228 -7.99 -3.06 -9.21
N ASN A 229 -8.71 -2.68 -8.14
CA ASN A 229 -10.14 -2.43 -8.20
C ASN A 229 -10.49 -0.96 -8.54
N SER A 230 -9.49 -0.09 -8.77
CA SER A 230 -9.69 1.34 -9.02
C SER A 230 -10.10 1.64 -10.48
N PRO A 231 -11.32 2.16 -10.74
CA PRO A 231 -11.75 2.51 -12.09
C PRO A 231 -11.05 3.77 -12.63
N THR A 232 -10.46 4.60 -11.76
CA THR A 232 -9.75 5.84 -12.13
C THR A 232 -8.28 5.60 -12.47
N LEU A 233 -7.65 4.57 -11.89
CA LEU A 233 -6.26 4.22 -12.16
C LEU A 233 -6.09 3.73 -13.61
N SER A 234 -6.86 2.72 -14.01
CA SER A 234 -6.71 2.03 -15.31
C SER A 234 -6.74 2.98 -16.51
N GLY A 235 -7.78 3.83 -16.64
CA GLY A 235 -7.93 4.73 -17.78
C GLY A 235 -6.80 5.76 -17.91
N ASN A 236 -6.36 6.35 -16.79
CA ASN A 236 -5.26 7.31 -16.79
C ASN A 236 -3.92 6.63 -17.09
N LEU A 237 -3.64 5.49 -16.44
CA LEU A 237 -2.37 4.80 -16.57
C LEU A 237 -2.15 4.23 -17.97
N VAL A 238 -3.18 3.64 -18.60
CA VAL A 238 -3.11 3.16 -19.99
C VAL A 238 -2.73 4.30 -20.95
N SER A 239 -3.36 5.47 -20.81
CA SER A 239 -3.06 6.63 -21.67
C SER A 239 -1.61 7.14 -21.51
N GLY A 240 -1.09 7.13 -20.27
CA GLY A 240 0.29 7.48 -19.97
C GLY A 240 1.28 6.43 -20.49
N LEU A 241 0.96 5.15 -20.33
CA LEU A 241 1.77 4.02 -20.79
C LEU A 241 1.88 3.98 -22.32
N ASP A 242 0.82 4.31 -23.05
CA ASP A 242 0.85 4.43 -24.51
C ASP A 242 1.67 5.63 -24.99
N ALA A 243 1.67 6.75 -24.25
CA ALA A 243 2.58 7.87 -24.53
C ALA A 243 4.05 7.48 -24.27
N PHE A 244 4.31 6.78 -23.16
CA PHE A 244 5.62 6.29 -22.77
C PHE A 244 6.18 5.26 -23.76
N ARG A 245 5.41 4.21 -24.11
CA ARG A 245 5.79 3.18 -25.11
C ARG A 245 6.18 3.80 -26.45
N ARG A 246 5.43 4.79 -26.94
CA ARG A 246 5.78 5.55 -28.16
C ARG A 246 7.06 6.38 -28.01
N GLY A 247 7.33 6.90 -26.81
CA GLY A 247 8.60 7.54 -26.46
C GLY A 247 9.78 6.57 -26.53
N VAL A 248 9.63 5.37 -25.96
CA VAL A 248 10.66 4.32 -25.99
C VAL A 248 10.90 3.84 -27.43
N GLU A 249 9.85 3.65 -28.22
CA GLU A 249 10.00 3.21 -29.61
C GLU A 249 10.84 4.22 -30.43
N LEU A 250 10.61 5.52 -30.23
CA LEU A 250 11.43 6.59 -30.81
C LEU A 250 12.87 6.58 -30.28
N LEU A 251 13.06 6.27 -28.99
CA LEU A 251 14.37 6.16 -28.35
C LEU A 251 15.18 5.01 -28.96
N THR A 252 14.58 3.82 -29.09
CA THR A 252 15.20 2.63 -29.69
C THR A 252 15.50 2.84 -31.17
N ARG A 253 14.60 3.48 -31.93
CA ARG A 253 14.88 3.91 -33.31
C ARG A 253 16.05 4.90 -33.38
N GLY A 254 16.17 5.81 -32.41
CA GLY A 254 17.28 6.76 -32.30
C GLY A 254 18.60 6.09 -31.91
N ALA A 255 18.57 5.10 -31.02
CA ALA A 255 19.73 4.33 -30.58
C ALA A 255 20.37 3.54 -31.72
N ASN A 256 19.56 3.06 -32.68
CA ASN A 256 19.99 2.38 -33.89
C ASN A 256 21.07 1.31 -33.63
N PRO A 257 20.75 0.22 -32.90
CA PRO A 257 21.76 -0.75 -32.41
C PRO A 257 22.53 -1.48 -33.53
N ASN A 258 22.06 -1.39 -34.79
CA ASN A 258 22.71 -1.97 -35.97
C ASN A 258 23.52 -0.93 -36.79
N GLY A 259 23.72 0.28 -36.27
CA GLY A 259 24.41 1.36 -36.98
C GLY A 259 24.86 2.50 -36.06
N ALA A 260 25.02 3.70 -36.61
CA ALA A 260 25.37 4.88 -35.82
C ALA A 260 24.13 5.45 -35.10
N PRO A 261 24.23 5.82 -33.80
CA PRO A 261 23.13 6.41 -33.05
C PRO A 261 22.83 7.85 -33.52
N SER A 262 21.55 8.19 -33.59
CA SER A 262 21.08 9.54 -33.89
C SER A 262 20.85 10.31 -32.57
N ALA A 263 21.87 11.06 -32.13
CA ALA A 263 21.78 11.87 -30.91
C ALA A 263 20.58 12.85 -30.91
N ALA A 264 20.22 13.42 -32.07
CA ALA A 264 19.06 14.30 -32.21
C ALA A 264 17.72 13.56 -32.02
N THR A 265 17.60 12.34 -32.55
CA THR A 265 16.41 11.49 -32.33
C THR A 265 16.32 11.06 -30.86
N ILE A 266 17.45 10.69 -30.26
CA ILE A 266 17.54 10.28 -28.85
C ILE A 266 17.14 11.42 -27.92
N ALA A 267 17.68 12.64 -28.11
CA ALA A 267 17.29 13.81 -27.32
C ALA A 267 15.80 14.15 -27.47
N THR A 268 15.25 14.07 -28.69
CA THR A 268 13.81 14.28 -28.93
C THR A 268 12.95 13.23 -28.21
N ALA A 269 13.38 11.96 -28.21
CA ALA A 269 12.71 10.89 -27.50
C ALA A 269 12.80 11.07 -25.98
N GLN A 270 13.97 11.42 -25.45
CA GLN A 270 14.22 11.72 -24.04
C GLN A 270 13.29 12.82 -23.52
N THR A 271 13.14 13.95 -24.23
CA THR A 271 12.21 15.02 -23.82
C THR A 271 10.76 14.53 -23.75
N ARG A 272 10.31 13.74 -24.72
CA ARG A 272 8.95 13.16 -24.71
C ARG A 272 8.78 12.16 -23.57
N LEU A 273 9.80 11.35 -23.31
CA LEU A 273 9.83 10.36 -22.25
C LEU A 273 9.76 11.04 -20.88
N GLN A 274 10.57 12.06 -20.62
CA GLN A 274 10.53 12.86 -19.38
C GLN A 274 9.13 13.43 -19.10
N VAL A 275 8.44 13.98 -20.10
CA VAL A 275 7.06 14.45 -19.96
C VAL A 275 6.09 13.30 -19.63
N SER A 276 6.19 12.16 -20.34
CA SER A 276 5.33 11.00 -20.04
C SER A 276 5.61 10.37 -18.66
N LEU A 277 6.88 10.34 -18.23
CA LEU A 277 7.32 9.81 -16.94
C LEU A 277 6.90 10.71 -15.79
N GLY A 278 6.99 12.03 -15.96
CA GLY A 278 6.46 12.99 -14.99
C GLY A 278 4.94 12.88 -14.83
N ASN A 279 4.20 12.71 -15.93
CA ASN A 279 2.76 12.48 -15.89
C ASN A 279 2.41 11.14 -15.23
N LEU A 280 3.09 10.04 -15.59
CA LEU A 280 2.91 8.71 -14.97
C LEU A 280 3.22 8.76 -13.46
N SER A 281 4.38 9.29 -13.07
CA SER A 281 4.76 9.48 -11.68
C SER A 281 3.70 10.27 -10.91
N GLY A 282 3.24 11.40 -11.45
CA GLY A 282 2.20 12.22 -10.84
C GLY A 282 0.82 11.55 -10.80
N ILE A 283 0.49 10.62 -11.70
CA ILE A 283 -0.73 9.80 -11.62
C ILE A 283 -0.56 8.76 -10.50
N THR A 284 0.52 7.97 -10.54
CA THR A 284 0.68 6.84 -9.64
C THR A 284 0.94 7.25 -8.19
N MET A 285 1.69 8.33 -7.93
CA MET A 285 1.86 8.86 -6.57
C MET A 285 0.53 9.31 -5.95
N ARG A 286 -0.36 9.93 -6.73
CA ARG A 286 -1.68 10.35 -6.25
C ARG A 286 -2.58 9.15 -5.95
N GLU A 287 -2.56 8.12 -6.81
CA GLU A 287 -3.32 6.91 -6.54
C GLU A 287 -2.77 6.15 -5.33
N MET A 288 -1.45 6.07 -5.18
CA MET A 288 -0.80 5.43 -4.03
C MET A 288 -1.15 6.14 -2.72
N SER A 289 -1.07 7.48 -2.68
CA SER A 289 -1.57 8.27 -1.54
C SER A 289 -3.04 7.94 -1.24
N ARG A 290 -3.90 7.96 -2.26
CA ARG A 290 -5.33 7.69 -2.13
C ARG A 290 -5.61 6.27 -1.60
N LEU A 291 -4.86 5.25 -2.03
CA LEU A 291 -5.02 3.88 -1.55
C LEU A 291 -4.59 3.74 -0.08
N LEU A 292 -3.53 4.46 0.33
CA LEU A 292 -3.09 4.52 1.73
C LEU A 292 -4.09 5.30 2.61
N ASP A 293 -4.69 6.39 2.10
CA ASP A 293 -5.76 7.12 2.77
C ASP A 293 -7.02 6.24 2.96
N ASP A 294 -7.50 5.59 1.89
CA ASP A 294 -8.63 4.64 1.95
C ASP A 294 -8.34 3.47 2.93
N ARG A 295 -7.07 3.03 3.04
CA ARG A 295 -6.60 2.01 4.00
C ARG A 295 -6.67 2.51 5.45
N LEU A 296 -6.17 3.72 5.74
CA LEU A 296 -6.24 4.32 7.08
C LEU A 296 -7.69 4.52 7.54
N ASP A 297 -8.55 5.05 6.67
CA ASP A 297 -9.99 5.21 6.95
C ASP A 297 -10.64 3.86 7.28
N SER A 298 -10.34 2.80 6.51
CA SER A 298 -10.83 1.44 6.74
C SER A 298 -10.38 0.87 8.11
N LEU A 299 -9.14 1.13 8.53
CA LEU A 299 -8.66 0.77 9.87
C LEU A 299 -9.40 1.57 10.95
N GLY A 300 -9.65 2.87 10.72
CA GLY A 300 -10.46 3.73 11.59
C GLY A 300 -11.88 3.21 11.80
N TYR A 301 -12.57 2.80 10.73
CA TYR A 301 -13.90 2.18 10.87
C TYR A 301 -13.86 0.85 11.65
N ARG A 302 -12.82 0.02 11.45
CA ARG A 302 -12.65 -1.25 12.17
C ARG A 302 -12.36 -1.05 13.67
N THR A 303 -11.59 -0.03 14.06
CA THR A 303 -11.41 0.28 15.50
C THR A 303 -12.72 0.71 16.14
N LEU A 304 -13.52 1.55 15.45
CA LEU A 304 -14.83 1.98 15.93
C LEU A 304 -15.79 0.79 16.11
N GLU A 305 -15.86 -0.13 15.13
CA GLU A 305 -16.67 -1.34 15.20
C GLU A 305 -16.22 -2.26 16.35
N ALA A 306 -14.90 -2.48 16.49
CA ALA A 306 -14.34 -3.29 17.58
C ALA A 306 -14.63 -2.69 18.96
N LEU A 307 -14.55 -1.36 19.12
CA LEU A 307 -14.90 -0.65 20.35
C LEU A 307 -16.40 -0.75 20.66
N ALA A 308 -17.27 -0.61 19.65
CA ALA A 308 -18.71 -0.78 19.81
C ALA A 308 -19.07 -2.21 20.24
N ALA A 309 -18.46 -3.22 19.61
CA ALA A 309 -18.63 -4.62 19.97
C ALA A 309 -18.13 -4.92 21.39
N ALA A 310 -16.95 -4.41 21.77
CA ALA A 310 -16.41 -4.55 23.12
C ALA A 310 -17.31 -3.89 24.18
N ALA A 311 -17.80 -2.68 23.92
CA ALA A 311 -18.76 -1.99 24.79
C ALA A 311 -20.07 -2.79 24.95
N ALA A 312 -20.60 -3.37 23.86
CA ALA A 312 -21.78 -4.23 23.92
C ALA A 312 -21.55 -5.50 24.76
N VAL A 313 -20.39 -6.16 24.63
CA VAL A 313 -20.02 -7.33 25.45
C VAL A 313 -19.91 -6.95 26.94
N VAL A 314 -19.29 -5.82 27.27
CA VAL A 314 -19.19 -5.32 28.65
C VAL A 314 -20.57 -5.00 29.23
N LEU A 315 -21.45 -4.35 28.45
CA LEU A 315 -22.83 -4.05 28.86
C LEU A 315 -23.65 -5.33 29.09
N LEU A 316 -23.53 -6.34 28.24
CA LEU A 316 -24.18 -7.64 28.40
C LEU A 316 -23.68 -8.39 29.65
N ALA A 317 -22.37 -8.36 29.90
CA ALA A 317 -21.78 -8.94 31.11
C ALA A 317 -22.27 -8.23 32.38
N ALA A 318 -22.31 -6.89 32.37
CA ALA A 318 -22.84 -6.10 33.48
C ALA A 318 -24.33 -6.38 33.73
N ALA A 319 -25.14 -6.45 32.67
CA ALA A 319 -26.57 -6.79 32.76
C ALA A 319 -26.78 -8.18 33.37
N ALA A 320 -26.00 -9.18 32.96
CA ALA A 320 -26.05 -10.55 33.49
C ALA A 320 -25.69 -10.62 34.99
N ILE A 321 -24.81 -9.74 35.48
CA ILE A 321 -24.46 -9.63 36.91
C ILE A 321 -25.57 -8.91 37.71
N VAL A 322 -26.16 -7.84 37.16
CA VAL A 322 -27.13 -6.99 37.87
C VAL A 322 -28.54 -7.60 37.93
N MET A 323 -29.02 -8.23 36.85
CA MET A 323 -30.38 -8.79 36.76
C MET A 323 -30.74 -9.79 37.89
N PRO A 324 -29.88 -10.75 38.31
CA PRO A 324 -30.19 -11.64 39.43
C PRO A 324 -30.17 -10.95 40.82
N LEU A 325 -29.53 -9.78 40.95
CA LEU A 325 -29.51 -9.02 42.21
C LEU A 325 -30.81 -8.24 42.42
N THR A 326 -31.41 -7.70 41.36
CA THR A 326 -32.65 -6.90 41.44
C THR A 326 -33.90 -7.77 41.51
N GLY A 327 -33.91 -8.95 40.87
CA GLY A 327 -35.07 -9.85 40.82
C GLY A 327 -35.56 -10.40 42.17
N ARG A 328 -34.74 -10.37 43.23
CA ARG A 328 -35.10 -10.95 44.54
C ARG A 328 -36.13 -10.16 45.35
N ARG A 329 -36.46 -8.91 44.99
CA ARG A 329 -37.35 -8.04 45.80
C ARG A 329 -38.85 -8.18 45.54
N ARG A 330 -39.31 -9.03 44.60
CA ARG A 330 -40.75 -9.20 44.29
C ARG A 330 -41.41 -10.50 44.80
N ALA A 331 -40.66 -11.43 45.39
CA ALA A 331 -41.20 -12.70 45.91
C ALA A 331 -41.70 -12.61 47.37
N GLY A 332 -42.32 -11.49 47.75
CA GLY A 332 -42.61 -11.14 49.14
C GLY A 332 -43.96 -10.46 49.36
N ALA A 333 -44.98 -10.80 48.57
CA ALA A 333 -46.36 -10.36 48.76
C ALA A 333 -47.29 -11.57 48.69
N SER A 334 -47.39 -12.30 49.81
CA SER A 334 -48.35 -13.41 49.96
C SER A 334 -49.78 -12.85 50.01
N PRO A 335 -50.70 -13.29 49.15
CA PRO A 335 -52.13 -13.06 49.39
C PRO A 335 -52.56 -13.80 50.67
N PRO A 336 -53.46 -13.24 51.49
CA PRO A 336 -53.96 -13.93 52.68
C PRO A 336 -54.75 -15.19 52.29
N SER A 337 -54.49 -16.29 52.98
CA SER A 337 -55.08 -17.60 52.71
C SER A 337 -56.53 -17.70 53.21
N SER A 338 -57.51 -17.69 52.30
CA SER A 338 -58.87 -18.14 52.57
C SER A 338 -58.99 -19.66 52.38
N ARG A 339 -59.02 -20.42 53.49
CA ARG A 339 -59.38 -21.84 53.47
C ARG A 339 -60.87 -22.00 53.16
N VAL A 340 -61.20 -22.93 52.26
CA VAL A 340 -62.52 -23.56 52.15
C VAL A 340 -62.30 -25.09 52.16
N PRO A 341 -62.89 -25.85 53.10
CA PRO A 341 -62.86 -27.31 53.13
C PRO A 341 -64.16 -27.96 52.59
N GLY A 342 -64.06 -29.18 52.05
CA GLY A 342 -65.10 -29.87 51.25
C GLY A 342 -65.13 -29.36 49.79
N GLU A 343 -65.60 -30.06 48.74
CA GLU A 343 -66.14 -31.43 48.54
C GLU A 343 -66.19 -31.68 47.00
N ASP A 344 -66.23 -32.89 46.41
CA ASP A 344 -66.25 -34.27 46.94
C ASP A 344 -65.47 -35.27 46.03
N THR A 345 -66.14 -36.10 45.20
CA THR A 345 -65.60 -37.28 44.48
C THR A 345 -65.90 -37.30 42.96
N ARG A 346 -65.28 -38.30 42.27
CA ARG A 346 -65.54 -38.85 40.90
C ARG A 346 -64.82 -38.12 39.75
N ASP A 347 -64.02 -38.73 38.87
CA ASP A 347 -63.97 -40.07 38.24
C ASP A 347 -64.86 -40.23 36.98
N MET A 348 -64.33 -40.94 35.97
CA MET A 348 -64.89 -41.37 34.68
C MET A 348 -65.13 -40.31 33.56
N THR A 349 -65.00 -40.59 32.24
CA THR A 349 -64.20 -41.54 31.40
C THR A 349 -64.32 -41.14 29.89
N VAL A 350 -63.48 -41.72 29.00
CA VAL A 350 -63.74 -42.02 27.54
C VAL A 350 -63.74 -40.88 26.48
N ARG A 351 -62.73 -40.93 25.56
CA ARG A 351 -62.75 -41.08 24.04
C ARG A 351 -63.77 -40.28 23.17
N PRO A 352 -63.61 -40.11 21.82
CA PRO A 352 -62.56 -40.59 20.89
C PRO A 352 -62.04 -39.55 19.84
N ALA A 353 -61.48 -40.04 18.73
CA ALA A 353 -60.75 -39.32 17.68
C ALA A 353 -61.59 -38.69 16.55
N GLY A 354 -60.97 -37.81 15.74
CA GLY A 354 -61.32 -37.63 14.32
C GLY A 354 -61.16 -36.19 13.76
N ALA A 355 -60.67 -36.10 12.50
CA ALA A 355 -60.70 -34.95 11.58
C ALA A 355 -59.94 -33.66 11.99
N ASP A 356 -59.46 -32.79 11.12
CA ASP A 356 -59.02 -32.73 9.70
C ASP A 356 -58.83 -31.23 9.45
N TYR A 357 -57.69 -30.76 8.93
CA TYR A 357 -57.44 -29.46 8.25
C TYR A 357 -55.93 -29.47 7.91
N ASP A 358 -55.48 -29.82 6.71
CA ASP A 358 -55.62 -29.15 5.40
C ASP A 358 -54.68 -27.94 5.22
N GLY A 359 -54.13 -27.81 4.01
CA GLY A 359 -53.59 -26.56 3.47
C GLY A 359 -52.13 -26.22 3.78
N SER A 360 -51.22 -26.65 2.88
CA SER A 360 -50.30 -25.77 2.11
C SER A 360 -48.89 -26.33 1.93
N VAL A 361 -48.65 -26.92 0.76
CA VAL A 361 -47.31 -27.20 0.21
C VAL A 361 -46.96 -26.12 -0.81
N PRO A 362 -45.70 -25.68 -0.90
CA PRO A 362 -45.11 -25.35 -2.20
C PRO A 362 -44.09 -26.40 -2.61
N ALA A 363 -44.32 -27.01 -3.77
CA ALA A 363 -43.33 -27.79 -4.50
C ALA A 363 -42.93 -27.03 -5.79
N TYR A 364 -41.94 -27.57 -6.52
CA TYR A 364 -41.24 -26.98 -7.68
C TYR A 364 -40.26 -25.86 -7.33
N ALA A 365 -39.13 -25.68 -8.03
CA ALA A 365 -38.31 -26.58 -8.88
C ALA A 365 -36.98 -25.87 -9.18
N GLU A 366 -36.17 -26.43 -10.10
CA GLU A 366 -34.99 -25.83 -10.75
C GLU A 366 -33.77 -25.68 -9.81
N ALA A 367 -32.64 -26.40 -9.96
CA ALA A 367 -31.92 -26.87 -11.14
C ALA A 367 -31.23 -25.77 -11.97
N THR A 368 -30.00 -25.42 -11.58
CA THR A 368 -28.93 -25.15 -12.57
C THR A 368 -27.53 -25.26 -11.94
N PRO A 369 -26.64 -26.12 -12.47
CA PRO A 369 -25.22 -26.14 -12.11
C PRO A 369 -24.37 -25.44 -13.17
N THR A 370 -23.85 -24.23 -12.89
CA THR A 370 -22.84 -23.59 -13.75
C THR A 370 -21.85 -22.72 -12.97
N ARG A 371 -20.79 -23.32 -12.39
CA ARG A 371 -19.53 -22.58 -12.16
C ARG A 371 -18.62 -22.83 -13.37
N ARG A 372 -18.86 -22.03 -14.41
CA ARG A 372 -18.18 -22.14 -15.70
C ARG A 372 -16.74 -21.64 -15.58
N GLU A 373 -15.80 -22.47 -16.00
CA GLU A 373 -14.42 -22.07 -16.24
C GLU A 373 -14.36 -20.87 -17.20
N ARG A 374 -13.55 -19.87 -16.89
CA ARG A 374 -13.09 -18.88 -17.88
C ARG A 374 -11.58 -18.95 -17.98
N SER A 375 -11.12 -19.89 -18.78
CA SER A 375 -9.82 -19.82 -19.43
C SER A 375 -9.77 -18.55 -20.29
N GLY A 376 -9.04 -17.55 -19.82
CA GLY A 376 -8.79 -16.29 -20.51
C GLY A 376 -7.49 -16.32 -21.31
N ALA A 377 -7.33 -17.28 -22.21
CA ALA A 377 -6.26 -17.20 -23.21
C ALA A 377 -6.76 -16.38 -24.40
N LEU A 378 -6.07 -15.29 -24.77
CA LEU A 378 -6.03 -14.77 -26.14
C LEU A 378 -4.96 -13.66 -26.30
N ARG A 379 -3.91 -14.00 -27.07
CA ARG A 379 -3.05 -13.15 -27.91
C ARG A 379 -2.09 -12.17 -27.24
#